data_AF-A0A067QNX3-F1
#
_entry.id   AF-A0A067QNX3-F1
#
_cell.length_a   1.000
_cell.length_b   1.000
_cell.length_c   1.000
_cell.angle_alpha   90.00
_cell.angle_beta   90.00
_cell.angle_gamma   90.00
#
_symmetry.space_group_name_H-M   'P 1'
#
loop_
_entity.id
_entity.type
_entity.pdbx_description
1 polymer ?
#
loop_
_entity_poly.entity_id
_entity_poly.type
_entity_poly.pdbx_seq_one_letter_code
_entity_poly.pdbx_strand_id
1 'polypeptide(L)'
;MAKEFPFLHQPFPWYSFISLLGFMCCWRRVRHVYLQCNHAINLPDDEIRCDSRNCKFSPNHPLDCVPPQCIKTCWQYHQYPQQYSPNIDGKCPNCIAAGR
;
A
#
# COMPACT_ATOMS: atom_id res chain seq x y z
N MET A 1 -35.76 -44.35 30.01
CA MET A 1 -35.19 -43.90 31.30
C MET A 1 -34.31 -42.70 31.02
N ALA A 2 -34.88 -41.51 31.20
CA ALA A 2 -34.17 -40.24 31.15
C ALA A 2 -33.21 -40.15 32.34
N LYS A 3 -32.00 -39.66 32.08
CA LYS A 3 -31.11 -39.09 33.10
C LYS A 3 -30.56 -37.81 32.52
N GLU A 4 -31.29 -36.74 32.83
CA GLU A 4 -30.81 -35.37 32.72
C GLU A 4 -29.68 -35.19 33.74
N PHE A 5 -28.54 -34.66 33.30
CA PHE A 5 -27.60 -33.95 34.17
C PHE A 5 -27.06 -32.73 33.42
N PRO A 6 -27.25 -31.51 33.98
CA PRO A 6 -26.86 -30.25 33.36
C PRO A 6 -25.44 -29.88 33.80
N PHE A 7 -24.51 -29.60 32.89
CA PHE A 7 -23.31 -28.86 33.27
C PHE A 7 -22.65 -28.19 32.06
N LEU A 8 -22.68 -26.86 32.10
CA LEU A 8 -21.81 -25.91 31.39
C LEU A 8 -21.83 -25.90 29.85
N HIS A 9 -22.78 -25.14 29.30
CA HIS A 9 -22.48 -24.29 28.14
C HIS A 9 -21.41 -23.27 28.55
N GLN A 10 -20.21 -23.40 28.00
CA GLN A 10 -19.21 -22.34 27.98
C GLN A 10 -19.09 -21.85 26.53
N PRO A 11 -19.66 -20.68 26.17
CA PRO A 11 -19.22 -19.99 24.98
C PRO A 11 -18.27 -18.84 25.38
N PHE A 12 -17.19 -18.72 24.63
CA PHE A 12 -16.21 -17.64 24.55
C PHE A 12 -14.98 -17.74 25.47
N PRO A 13 -13.80 -17.82 24.83
CA PRO A 13 -13.04 -16.58 24.68
C PRO A 13 -12.75 -16.24 23.22
N TRP A 14 -13.24 -15.12 22.69
CA TRP A 14 -12.47 -13.88 22.55
C TRP A 14 -11.03 -14.02 22.03
N TYR A 15 -10.78 -14.78 20.96
CA TYR A 15 -9.57 -14.53 20.15
C TYR A 15 -9.77 -13.32 19.24
N SER A 16 -9.70 -12.13 19.87
CA SER A 16 -9.27 -10.89 19.24
C SER A 16 -7.74 -10.83 19.35
N PHE A 17 -7.00 -11.39 18.39
CA PHE A 17 -5.54 -11.25 18.27
C PHE A 17 -5.22 -11.65 16.82
N ILE A 18 -4.86 -10.77 15.86
CA ILE A 18 -3.90 -9.67 15.91
C ILE A 18 -4.34 -8.64 14.85
N SER A 19 -4.49 -7.40 15.31
CA SER A 19 -4.38 -6.17 14.53
C SER A 19 -3.33 -6.25 13.42
N LEU A 20 -3.60 -5.57 12.31
CA LEU A 20 -2.64 -4.68 11.66
C LEU A 20 -1.21 -5.23 11.54
N LEU A 21 -0.81 -5.82 10.41
CA LEU A 21 0.61 -5.79 10.01
C LEU A 21 0.77 -6.10 8.52
N GLY A 22 0.83 -5.03 7.72
CA GLY A 22 1.86 -4.99 6.68
C GLY A 22 1.45 -5.00 5.21
N PHE A 23 0.22 -4.62 4.82
CA PHE A 23 0.02 -4.10 3.46
C PHE A 23 0.64 -2.71 3.37
N MET A 24 1.96 -2.62 3.43
CA MET A 24 2.69 -1.36 3.31
C MET A 24 3.58 -1.38 2.08
N CYS A 25 2.99 -1.65 0.91
CA CYS A 25 3.53 -1.18 -0.39
C CYS A 25 2.84 0.15 -0.76
N CYS A 26 1.93 0.67 0.07
CA CYS A 26 0.86 1.55 -0.40
C CYS A 26 1.14 3.05 -0.33
N TRP A 27 1.87 3.57 0.66
CA TRP A 27 2.02 5.03 0.79
C TRP A 27 3.17 5.58 -0.06
N ARG A 28 2.86 6.50 -0.99
CA ARG A 28 3.84 7.13 -1.89
C ARG A 28 3.71 8.65 -1.83
N ARG A 29 4.85 9.34 -1.90
CA ARG A 29 4.88 10.78 -2.21
C ARG A 29 4.51 10.98 -3.67
N VAL A 30 3.36 11.58 -3.93
CA VAL A 30 2.91 11.85 -5.29
C VAL A 30 3.42 13.22 -5.75
N ARG A 31 3.99 13.28 -6.94
CA ARG A 31 4.44 14.53 -7.58
C ARG A 31 3.91 14.63 -8.99
N HIS A 32 2.80 15.32 -9.20
CA HIS A 32 2.26 15.51 -10.54
C HIS A 32 3.18 16.41 -11.36
N VAL A 33 3.61 15.94 -12.53
CA VAL A 33 4.38 16.72 -13.51
C VAL A 33 3.44 17.12 -14.64
N TYR A 34 3.17 18.41 -14.77
CA TYR A 34 2.26 18.98 -15.76
C TYR A 34 3.03 19.32 -17.04
N LEU A 35 2.76 18.58 -18.12
CA LEU A 35 3.54 18.66 -19.36
C LEU A 35 3.41 20.00 -20.09
N GLN A 36 2.25 20.65 -20.01
CA GLN A 36 1.98 21.89 -20.77
C GLN A 36 2.69 23.13 -20.19
N CYS A 37 3.04 23.10 -18.90
CA CYS A 37 3.76 24.19 -18.24
C CYS A 37 5.08 23.74 -17.59
N ASN A 38 5.44 22.47 -17.73
CA ASN A 38 6.60 21.81 -17.11
C ASN A 38 6.73 22.10 -15.59
N HIS A 39 5.61 22.22 -14.90
CA HIS A 39 5.59 22.43 -13.45
C HIS A 39 5.33 21.13 -12.72
N ALA A 40 5.94 20.97 -11.56
CA ALA A 40 5.74 19.81 -10.73
C ALA A 40 5.19 20.21 -9.36
N ILE A 41 4.11 19.57 -8.93
CA ILE A 41 3.45 19.83 -7.64
C ILE A 41 3.55 18.59 -6.78
N ASN A 42 4.09 18.76 -5.58
CA ASN A 42 4.07 17.73 -4.55
C ASN A 42 2.68 17.68 -3.92
N LEU A 43 2.09 16.51 -3.93
CA LEU A 43 0.80 16.22 -3.31
C LEU A 43 1.03 15.51 -1.97
N PRO A 44 -0.02 15.45 -1.13
CA PRO A 44 0.02 14.58 0.04
C PRO A 44 0.35 13.13 -0.35
N ASP A 45 0.85 12.38 0.62
CA ASP A 45 1.11 10.95 0.44
C ASP A 45 -0.20 10.23 0.11
N ASP A 46 -0.20 9.43 -0.96
CA ASP A 46 -1.38 8.71 -1.44
C ASP A 46 -1.15 7.19 -1.41
N GLU A 47 -2.25 6.46 -1.25
CA GLU A 47 -2.28 5.00 -1.17
C GLU A 47 -2.26 4.37 -2.59
N ILE A 48 -1.08 4.10 -3.12
CA ILE A 48 -0.87 3.37 -4.38
C ILE A 48 -0.72 1.87 -4.11
N ARG A 49 -1.78 1.12 -4.38
CA ARG A 49 -1.75 -0.35 -4.31
C ARG A 49 -0.78 -0.93 -5.34
N CYS A 50 0.03 -1.90 -4.90
CA CYS A 50 0.95 -2.64 -5.76
C CYS A 50 0.56 -4.11 -5.80
N ASP A 51 0.26 -4.62 -6.98
CA ASP A 51 -0.15 -6.02 -7.18
C ASP A 51 0.98 -6.93 -7.69
N SER A 52 2.22 -6.42 -7.77
CA SER A 52 3.37 -7.15 -8.28
C SER A 52 3.78 -8.30 -7.35
N ARG A 53 4.01 -9.50 -7.89
CA ARG A 53 4.50 -10.67 -7.12
C ARG A 53 5.91 -10.46 -6.53
N ASN A 54 6.66 -9.49 -7.04
CA ASN A 54 8.02 -9.17 -6.59
C ASN A 54 8.05 -8.05 -5.53
N CYS A 55 6.89 -7.46 -5.14
CA CYS A 55 6.81 -6.46 -4.06
C CYS A 55 6.64 -7.22 -2.74
N LYS A 56 7.57 -7.08 -1.78
CA LYS A 56 7.45 -7.78 -0.48
C LYS A 56 6.17 -7.44 0.31
N PHE A 57 5.53 -6.33 -0.01
CA PHE A 57 4.28 -5.91 0.63
C PHE A 57 3.06 -5.94 -0.32
N SER A 58 3.18 -6.58 -1.49
CA SER A 58 2.04 -6.87 -2.36
C SER A 58 1.26 -8.05 -1.81
N PRO A 59 -0.08 -8.07 -1.96
CA PRO A 59 -0.90 -9.24 -1.61
C PRO A 59 -0.54 -10.48 -2.42
N ASN A 60 0.02 -10.30 -3.62
CA ASN A 60 0.38 -11.40 -4.52
C ASN A 60 1.82 -11.90 -4.29
N HIS A 61 2.51 -11.39 -3.27
CA HIS A 61 3.87 -11.80 -2.96
C HIS A 61 3.89 -13.24 -2.42
N PRO A 62 4.63 -14.17 -3.06
CA PRO A 62 4.66 -15.55 -2.60
C PRO A 62 5.44 -15.66 -1.29
N LEU A 63 4.99 -16.56 -0.40
CA LEU A 63 5.64 -16.84 0.89
C LEU A 63 7.05 -17.42 0.71
N ASP A 64 7.31 -18.07 -0.43
CA ASP A 64 8.61 -18.64 -0.78
C ASP A 64 9.64 -17.59 -1.20
N CYS A 65 9.22 -16.34 -1.45
CA CYS A 65 10.11 -15.24 -1.78
C CYS A 65 10.74 -14.66 -0.52
N VAL A 66 11.79 -15.33 -0.04
CA VAL A 66 12.53 -14.99 1.18
C VAL A 66 13.87 -14.29 0.90
N PRO A 67 14.38 -13.47 1.84
CA PRO A 67 15.75 -12.96 1.78
C PRO A 67 16.79 -14.10 1.69
N PRO A 68 17.91 -13.91 0.98
CA PRO A 68 18.39 -12.68 0.35
C PRO A 68 17.90 -12.46 -1.08
N GLN A 69 17.25 -13.44 -1.71
CA GLN A 69 16.85 -13.36 -3.11
C GLN A 69 15.71 -12.38 -3.35
N CYS A 70 14.73 -12.34 -2.44
CA CYS A 70 13.65 -11.35 -2.45
C CYS A 70 14.17 -9.92 -2.54
N ILE A 71 15.20 -9.57 -1.75
CA ILE A 71 15.75 -8.22 -1.69
C ILE A 71 16.38 -7.82 -3.04
N LYS A 72 17.02 -8.76 -3.74
CA LYS A 72 17.65 -8.50 -5.04
C LYS A 72 16.63 -8.18 -6.13
N THR A 73 15.45 -8.78 -6.07
CA THR A 73 14.37 -8.62 -7.06
C THR A 73 13.26 -7.67 -6.62
N CYS A 74 13.26 -7.24 -5.36
CA CYS A 74 12.25 -6.36 -4.79
C CYS A 74 12.39 -4.94 -5.33
N TRP A 75 11.53 -4.59 -6.30
CA TRP A 75 11.49 -3.28 -6.92
C TRP A 75 11.41 -2.12 -5.91
N GLN A 76 10.74 -2.33 -4.77
CA GLN A 76 10.63 -1.30 -3.74
C GLN A 76 11.89 -1.15 -2.87
N TYR A 77 12.64 -2.23 -2.62
CA TYR A 77 13.88 -2.14 -1.85
C TYR A 77 14.91 -1.27 -2.56
N HIS A 78 14.92 -1.31 -3.89
CA HIS A 78 15.83 -0.52 -4.71
C HIS A 78 15.45 0.97 -4.84
N GLN A 79 14.33 1.42 -4.26
CA GLN A 79 13.70 2.70 -4.68
C GLN A 79 13.16 3.57 -3.52
N TYR A 80 13.61 3.39 -2.27
CA TYR A 80 13.16 4.26 -1.17
C TYR A 80 13.93 5.60 -1.12
N PRO A 81 13.24 6.76 -0.91
CA PRO A 81 11.79 6.98 -0.87
C PRO A 81 11.20 7.09 -2.29
N GLN A 82 10.16 6.31 -2.57
CA GLN A 82 9.66 6.19 -3.94
C GLN A 82 8.68 7.33 -4.24
N GLN A 83 9.19 8.40 -4.84
CA GLN A 83 8.38 9.47 -5.39
C GLN A 83 7.66 8.97 -6.64
N TYR A 84 6.33 8.88 -6.60
CA TYR A 84 5.52 8.58 -7.77
C TYR A 84 5.25 9.88 -8.52
N SER A 85 5.80 10.03 -9.72
CA SER A 85 5.67 11.27 -10.50
C SER A 85 4.92 11.04 -11.81
N PRO A 86 3.58 10.98 -11.79
CA PRO A 86 2.82 10.82 -13.02
C PRO A 86 2.92 12.08 -13.88
N ASN A 87 3.05 11.87 -15.18
CA ASN A 87 3.00 12.95 -16.17
C ASN A 87 1.55 13.22 -16.55
N ILE A 88 1.08 14.42 -16.24
CA ILE A 88 -0.26 14.88 -16.56
C ILE A 88 -0.18 15.76 -17.79
N ASP A 89 -0.89 15.38 -18.84
CA ASP A 89 -1.07 16.23 -20.03
C ASP A 89 -2.09 17.33 -19.72
N GLY A 90 -1.62 18.38 -19.04
CA GLY A 90 -2.42 19.52 -18.63
C GLY A 90 -1.57 20.63 -18.03
N LYS A 91 -2.21 21.74 -17.67
CA LYS A 91 -1.59 22.84 -16.93
C LYS A 91 -1.78 22.66 -15.43
N CYS A 92 -0.81 23.12 -14.64
CA CYS A 92 -0.93 23.09 -13.20
C CYS A 92 -1.97 24.12 -12.70
N PRO A 93 -2.58 23.92 -11.52
CA PRO A 93 -3.57 24.85 -10.94
C PRO A 93 -3.08 26.30 -10.87
N ASN A 94 -1.79 26.52 -10.61
CA ASN A 94 -1.19 27.85 -10.55
C ASN A 94 -1.15 28.53 -11.93
N CYS A 95 -0.91 27.77 -13.02
CA CYS A 95 -0.94 28.31 -14.38
C CYS A 95 -2.37 28.59 -14.84
N ILE A 96 -3.32 27.71 -14.49
CA ILE A 96 -4.74 27.90 -14.77
C ILE A 96 -5.24 29.18 -14.08
N ALA A 97 -4.95 29.35 -12.78
CA ALA A 97 -5.31 30.55 -12.03
C ALA A 97 -4.65 31.83 -12.57
N ALA A 98 -3.46 31.73 -13.16
CA ALA A 98 -2.74 32.84 -13.77
C ALA A 98 -3.16 33.13 -15.23
N GLY A 99 -4.08 32.37 -15.82
CA GLY A 99 -4.49 32.54 -17.22
C GLY A 99 -3.37 32.25 -18.24
N ARG A 100 -2.37 31.44 -17.85
CA ARG A 100 -1.22 31.08 -18.69
C ARG A 100 -1.40 29.72 -19.34
#